data_AF-A0A535PAL8-F1
#
_entry.id   AF-A0A535PAL8-F1
#
_cell.length_a   1.000
_cell.length_b   1.000
_cell.length_c   1.000
_cell.angle_alpha   90.00
_cell.angle_beta   90.00
_cell.angle_gamma   90.00
#
_symmetry.space_group_name_H-M   'P 1'
#
loop_
_entity.id
_entity.type
_entity.pdbx_description
1 polymer ?
#
loop_
_entity_poly.entity_id
_entity_poly.type
_entity_poly.pdbx_seq_one_letter_code
_entity_poly.pdbx_strand_id
1 'polypeptide(L)'
;MATENLSIRVAELAPVGAIRVEIGDVVGQLHGVLRLEAGGPQRDGHVADGARELGDQVAALDHLACRVGTDLAAEPDGVSSHRRVGEASRWPKLLGVDVPHQGSIDAENRGGNLTQVARSAHVDTFTRDNLPPPSQWPEFLFTLPELQYPPALNCATELLDRHVQAGAGARRCLLTDTEEWSYAELLARSNQVARALVDEMGLVPGNRVLLRGPNNPWLVASWLGVIKAGGVAVATMPLLRQRELETMIEIAEVGMAICDHRFHEDLFNAAPEGFQIFTYGGEEEDDLTRVAAKKQPAFKNVTTAGDDVCMLAFTSGTT
;
A
#
# COMPACT_ATOMS: atom_id res chain seq x y z
N MET A 1 7.20 23.13 47.92
CA MET A 1 6.33 22.45 46.94
C MET A 1 6.95 22.74 45.58
N ALA A 2 7.18 21.73 44.76
CA ALA A 2 7.93 21.90 43.50
C ALA A 2 6.98 22.07 42.32
N THR A 3 7.37 22.93 41.38
CA THR A 3 6.84 22.99 40.01
C THR A 3 8.03 22.81 39.07
N GLU A 4 8.24 21.57 38.63
CA GLU A 4 9.27 21.26 37.64
C GLU A 4 8.73 21.46 36.23
N ASN A 5 9.43 22.26 35.43
CA ASN A 5 9.07 22.51 34.04
C ASN A 5 9.51 21.33 33.17
N LEU A 6 8.55 20.57 32.63
CA LEU A 6 8.83 19.55 31.62
C LEU A 6 9.33 20.26 30.34
N SER A 7 10.62 20.12 30.04
CA SER A 7 11.20 20.64 28.79
C SER A 7 11.28 19.51 27.76
N ILE A 8 10.37 19.55 26.79
CA ILE A 8 10.40 18.63 25.64
C ILE A 8 11.60 19.03 24.78
N ARG A 9 12.67 18.23 24.83
CA ARG A 9 13.77 18.33 23.88
C ARG A 9 13.32 17.68 22.57
N VAL A 10 13.12 18.50 21.55
CA VAL A 10 13.02 18.00 20.16
C VAL A 10 14.38 17.40 19.81
N ALA A 11 14.42 16.10 19.54
CA ALA A 11 15.58 15.47 18.94
C ALA A 11 15.68 15.89 17.47
N GLU A 12 16.89 16.18 16.99
CA GLU A 12 17.11 16.52 15.58
C GLU A 12 16.84 15.29 14.71
N LEU A 13 15.67 15.26 14.07
CA LEU A 13 15.38 14.32 13.00
C LEU A 13 16.24 14.67 11.79
N ALA A 14 17.11 13.74 11.39
CA ALA A 14 17.84 13.84 10.13
C ALA A 14 16.83 13.99 8.96
N PRO A 15 17.18 14.78 7.92
CA PRO A 15 16.25 15.07 6.84
C PRO A 15 15.77 13.78 6.15
N VAL A 16 14.45 13.66 5.99
CA VAL A 16 13.84 12.56 5.24
C VAL A 16 14.09 12.82 3.76
N GLY A 17 15.10 12.14 3.20
CA GLY A 17 15.49 12.27 1.80
C GLY A 17 14.32 12.00 0.85
N ALA A 18 14.19 12.82 -0.19
CA ALA A 18 13.12 12.68 -1.16
C ALA A 18 13.47 11.60 -2.18
N ILE A 19 12.65 10.55 -2.28
CA ILE A 19 12.79 9.58 -3.37
C ILE A 19 12.19 10.17 -4.65
N ARG A 20 12.99 10.21 -5.71
CA ARG A 20 12.50 10.39 -7.06
C ARG A 20 12.45 9.04 -7.76
N VAL A 21 11.31 8.70 -8.34
CA VAL A 21 11.17 7.51 -9.20
C VAL A 21 11.02 7.96 -10.64
N GLU A 22 11.86 7.44 -11.53
CA GLU A 22 11.80 7.77 -12.96
C GLU A 22 10.90 6.75 -13.70
N ILE A 23 9.57 6.98 -13.58
CA ILE A 23 8.53 6.19 -14.26
C ILE A 23 8.55 6.46 -15.78
N GLY A 24 9.55 5.94 -16.48
CA GLY A 24 9.73 6.15 -17.92
C GLY A 24 8.60 5.49 -18.73
N ASP A 25 7.80 6.33 -19.38
CA ASP A 25 6.75 6.05 -20.39
C ASP A 25 5.47 5.30 -19.97
N VAL A 26 5.22 5.07 -18.68
CA VAL A 26 3.86 4.68 -18.23
C VAL A 26 2.92 5.89 -18.32
N VAL A 27 3.39 7.06 -17.87
CA VAL A 27 2.67 8.34 -17.94
C VAL A 27 2.27 8.69 -19.38
N GLY A 28 3.14 8.41 -20.36
CA GLY A 28 2.87 8.65 -21.78
C GLY A 28 1.75 7.79 -22.36
N GLN A 29 1.52 6.59 -21.82
CA GLN A 29 0.42 5.72 -22.22
C GLN A 29 -0.91 6.09 -21.53
N LEU A 30 -0.86 6.66 -20.32
CA LEU A 30 -2.04 7.16 -19.61
C LEU A 30 -2.47 8.59 -20.05
N HIS A 31 -1.54 9.45 -20.47
CA HIS A 31 -1.85 10.83 -20.90
C HIS A 31 -2.71 10.92 -22.17
N GLY A 32 -2.88 9.83 -22.93
CA GLY A 32 -3.84 9.77 -24.03
C GLY A 32 -5.30 9.84 -23.57
N VAL A 33 -5.59 9.46 -22.32
CA VAL A 33 -6.96 9.28 -21.80
C VAL A 33 -7.55 10.60 -21.25
N LEU A 34 -6.71 11.52 -20.75
CA LEU A 34 -7.14 12.74 -20.05
C LEU A 34 -7.24 14.00 -20.94
N ARG A 35 -7.58 13.85 -22.23
CA ARG A 35 -7.61 15.00 -23.17
C ARG A 35 -8.87 15.19 -24.02
N LEU A 36 -9.98 14.58 -23.61
CA LEU A 36 -11.31 14.90 -24.11
C LEU A 36 -12.23 15.32 -22.95
N GLU A 37 -13.17 16.21 -23.25
CA GLU A 37 -14.22 16.74 -22.35
C GLU A 37 -13.79 17.62 -21.16
N ALA A 38 -13.22 18.78 -21.47
CA ALA A 38 -13.24 19.97 -20.60
C ALA A 38 -14.04 21.12 -21.27
N GLY A 39 -15.36 20.95 -21.40
CA GLY A 39 -16.25 21.78 -22.22
C GLY A 39 -17.08 22.86 -21.48
N GLY A 40 -16.85 23.08 -20.18
CA GLY A 40 -17.58 24.02 -19.32
C GLY A 40 -19.05 23.65 -19.04
N PRO A 41 -19.84 24.49 -18.33
CA PRO A 41 -19.42 25.61 -17.47
C PRO A 41 -19.98 25.52 -16.01
N GLN A 42 -19.07 25.50 -15.04
CA GLN A 42 -19.17 26.05 -13.67
C GLN A 42 -20.56 26.20 -12.99
N ARG A 43 -20.79 25.41 -11.91
CA ARG A 43 -21.48 25.85 -10.67
C ARG A 43 -21.28 24.92 -9.48
N ASP A 44 -21.35 25.52 -8.29
CA ASP A 44 -21.74 25.02 -6.96
C ASP A 44 -21.25 23.63 -6.49
N GLY A 45 -20.48 23.60 -5.39
CA GLY A 45 -20.02 22.36 -4.72
C GLY A 45 -20.07 22.46 -3.19
N HIS A 46 -20.08 21.31 -2.50
CA HIS A 46 -20.09 21.22 -1.02
C HIS A 46 -19.62 19.87 -0.43
N VAL A 47 -18.61 19.20 -1.02
CA VAL A 47 -17.95 18.01 -0.42
C VAL A 47 -16.43 18.05 -0.68
N ALA A 48 -15.70 18.97 -0.05
CA ALA A 48 -14.25 19.06 -0.18
C ALA A 48 -13.61 19.69 1.07
N ASP A 49 -12.97 18.85 1.89
CA ASP A 49 -11.75 19.19 2.66
C ASP A 49 -11.20 17.93 3.34
N GLY A 50 -12.05 17.10 3.97
CA GLY A 50 -11.63 15.81 4.55
C GLY A 50 -11.08 14.79 3.53
N ALA A 51 -11.43 14.94 2.25
CA ALA A 51 -10.88 14.15 1.15
C ALA A 51 -9.51 14.66 0.65
N ARG A 52 -9.08 15.86 1.07
CA ARG A 52 -7.88 16.53 0.56
C ARG A 52 -6.60 15.95 1.16
N GLU A 53 -6.60 15.76 2.48
CA GLU A 53 -5.45 15.23 3.23
C GLU A 53 -5.23 13.72 3.00
N LEU A 54 -6.30 12.96 2.70
CA LEU A 54 -6.19 11.59 2.18
C LEU A 54 -5.70 11.59 0.72
N GLY A 55 -6.10 12.60 -0.05
CA GLY A 55 -5.60 12.89 -1.40
C GLY A 55 -4.09 13.04 -1.42
N ASP A 56 -3.51 13.83 -0.50
CA ASP A 56 -2.06 14.03 -0.41
C ASP A 56 -1.28 12.74 -0.11
N GLN A 57 -1.88 11.78 0.61
CA GLN A 57 -1.25 10.48 0.91
C GLN A 57 -1.30 9.51 -0.28
N VAL A 58 -2.41 9.45 -1.02
CA VAL A 58 -2.46 8.73 -2.30
C VAL A 58 -1.58 9.42 -3.35
N ALA A 59 -1.52 10.76 -3.33
CA ALA A 59 -0.67 11.56 -4.19
C ALA A 59 0.83 11.46 -3.85
N ALA A 60 1.24 10.89 -2.72
CA ALA A 60 2.62 10.47 -2.53
C ALA A 60 3.06 9.38 -3.54
N LEU A 61 2.09 8.58 -4.03
CA LEU A 61 2.27 7.62 -5.13
C LEU A 61 1.83 8.18 -6.49
N ASP A 62 0.81 9.06 -6.55
CA ASP A 62 0.28 9.59 -7.82
C ASP A 62 1.03 10.83 -8.36
N HIS A 63 1.58 11.71 -7.51
CA HIS A 63 2.47 12.80 -7.95
C HIS A 63 3.77 12.28 -8.59
N LEU A 64 4.11 11.02 -8.33
CA LEU A 64 5.20 10.28 -8.97
C LEU A 64 4.98 10.11 -10.48
N ALA A 65 3.70 10.06 -10.90
CA ALA A 65 3.27 10.09 -12.29
C ALA A 65 3.00 11.52 -12.80
N CYS A 66 2.42 12.38 -11.96
CA CYS A 66 1.76 13.61 -12.42
C CYS A 66 2.62 14.90 -12.41
N ARG A 67 3.82 14.94 -11.81
CA ARG A 67 4.63 16.18 -11.68
C ARG A 67 5.62 16.46 -12.83
N VAL A 68 5.12 16.44 -14.06
CA VAL A 68 5.73 17.16 -15.21
C VAL A 68 4.73 18.20 -15.70
N GLY A 69 4.49 19.22 -14.88
CA GLY A 69 3.49 20.27 -15.14
C GLY A 69 3.68 21.52 -14.29
N THR A 70 4.20 22.58 -14.94
CA THR A 70 4.11 24.02 -14.59
C THR A 70 4.46 24.49 -13.17
N ASP A 71 5.50 25.32 -13.07
CA ASP A 71 5.58 26.38 -12.05
C ASP A 71 4.40 27.36 -12.18
N LEU A 72 3.90 27.90 -11.04
CA LEU A 72 3.94 29.34 -10.71
C LEU A 72 3.08 29.70 -9.45
N ALA A 73 3.67 30.56 -8.60
CA ALA A 73 3.02 31.53 -7.68
C ALA A 73 2.21 31.10 -6.41
N ALA A 74 2.92 31.19 -5.26
CA ALA A 74 2.58 31.97 -4.04
C ALA A 74 1.53 31.52 -2.99
N GLU A 75 1.86 31.82 -1.71
CA GLU A 75 1.08 31.69 -0.44
C GLU A 75 0.38 33.04 -0.06
N PRO A 76 -0.24 33.25 1.15
CA PRO A 76 -0.69 32.37 2.26
C PRO A 76 -2.23 32.58 2.52
N ASP A 77 -2.93 32.56 3.68
CA ASP A 77 -2.71 32.42 5.16
C ASP A 77 -4.07 32.04 5.85
N GLY A 78 -4.10 31.80 7.18
CA GLY A 78 -5.14 32.48 8.01
C GLY A 78 -6.03 31.71 9.02
N VAL A 79 -5.46 31.25 10.15
CA VAL A 79 -6.05 31.31 11.54
C VAL A 79 -7.46 30.73 11.88
N SER A 80 -7.44 29.55 12.54
CA SER A 80 -8.26 28.99 13.67
C SER A 80 -9.64 29.55 14.14
N SER A 81 -10.52 28.65 14.64
CA SER A 81 -10.91 28.57 16.09
C SER A 81 -11.89 27.41 16.45
N HIS A 82 -12.12 27.15 17.76
CA HIS A 82 -12.76 25.92 18.28
C HIS A 82 -14.30 25.91 18.42
N ARG A 83 -14.93 24.71 18.33
CA ARG A 83 -15.53 24.03 19.51
C ARG A 83 -15.79 22.51 19.30
N ARG A 84 -16.07 21.77 20.39
CA ARG A 84 -16.32 20.31 20.46
C ARG A 84 -17.82 19.95 20.53
N VAL A 85 -18.15 18.72 20.09
CA VAL A 85 -19.20 17.74 20.51
C VAL A 85 -19.65 16.97 19.24
N GLY A 86 -19.73 15.63 19.21
CA GLY A 86 -19.32 14.60 20.17
C GLY A 86 -19.82 13.19 19.79
N GLU A 87 -19.32 12.16 20.48
CA GLU A 87 -19.94 10.83 20.71
C GLU A 87 -20.05 9.83 19.53
N ALA A 88 -18.92 9.16 19.26
CA ALA A 88 -18.71 7.72 18.96
C ALA A 88 -19.86 6.82 18.46
N SER A 89 -19.56 5.96 17.47
CA SER A 89 -20.39 4.80 17.10
C SER A 89 -19.57 3.50 17.01
N ARG A 90 -19.82 2.57 17.95
CA ARG A 90 -19.15 1.26 18.01
C ARG A 90 -19.77 0.27 17.04
N TRP A 91 -18.96 -0.38 16.21
CA TRP A 91 -19.34 -1.55 15.42
C TRP A 91 -19.39 -2.81 16.32
N PRO A 92 -20.52 -3.54 16.44
CA PRO A 92 -20.60 -4.73 17.29
C PRO A 92 -20.03 -5.97 16.59
N LYS A 93 -19.08 -6.68 17.24
CA LYS A 93 -18.71 -8.05 16.84
C LYS A 93 -19.93 -8.97 17.05
N LEU A 94 -20.47 -9.56 15.99
CA LEU A 94 -21.55 -10.57 16.03
C LEU A 94 -21.12 -11.84 15.30
N LEU A 95 -20.73 -12.85 16.08
CA LEU A 95 -20.45 -14.20 15.61
C LEU A 95 -21.75 -14.98 15.37
N GLY A 96 -21.75 -15.87 14.37
CA GLY A 96 -22.67 -17.02 14.32
C GLY A 96 -23.69 -17.04 13.18
N VAL A 97 -23.23 -17.29 11.94
CA VAL A 97 -24.06 -17.85 10.86
C VAL A 97 -23.24 -18.89 10.10
N ASP A 98 -23.61 -20.16 10.17
CA ASP A 98 -23.13 -21.19 9.24
C ASP A 98 -23.77 -20.98 7.86
N VAL A 99 -22.98 -21.03 6.78
CA VAL A 99 -23.48 -20.94 5.39
C VAL A 99 -23.09 -22.21 4.62
N PRO A 100 -24.05 -23.03 4.16
CA PRO A 100 -23.73 -24.28 3.47
C PRO A 100 -23.25 -24.06 2.04
N HIS A 101 -22.14 -24.70 1.67
CA HIS A 101 -21.73 -24.81 0.26
C HIS A 101 -22.67 -25.73 -0.52
N GLN A 102 -23.48 -25.18 -1.44
CA GLN A 102 -23.55 -25.59 -2.86
C GLN A 102 -24.68 -24.86 -3.60
N GLY A 103 -24.37 -24.38 -4.80
CA GLY A 103 -25.35 -23.82 -5.74
C GLY A 103 -24.71 -23.63 -7.12
N SER A 104 -25.26 -24.28 -8.14
CA SER A 104 -24.86 -24.08 -9.53
C SER A 104 -25.49 -22.80 -10.08
N ILE A 105 -24.69 -21.94 -10.72
CA ILE A 105 -25.19 -20.75 -11.40
C ILE A 105 -25.56 -21.14 -12.83
N ASP A 106 -26.85 -21.36 -13.08
CA ASP A 106 -27.39 -21.37 -14.44
C ASP A 106 -27.36 -19.95 -15.03
N ALA A 107 -26.99 -19.83 -16.31
CA ALA A 107 -26.64 -18.56 -16.91
C ALA A 107 -27.78 -17.94 -17.74
N GLU A 108 -28.29 -16.78 -17.30
CA GLU A 108 -28.87 -15.77 -18.20
C GLU A 108 -28.16 -14.43 -18.05
N ASN A 109 -27.82 -13.81 -19.18
CA ASN A 109 -26.74 -12.83 -19.29
C ASN A 109 -27.25 -11.45 -19.75
N ARG A 110 -27.36 -10.48 -18.83
CA ARG A 110 -27.60 -9.05 -19.11
C ARG A 110 -27.02 -8.13 -18.01
N GLY A 111 -25.85 -7.55 -18.26
CA GLY A 111 -25.20 -6.57 -17.37
C GLY A 111 -23.67 -6.58 -17.53
N GLY A 112 -22.98 -5.51 -17.14
CA GLY A 112 -21.51 -5.44 -17.17
C GLY A 112 -20.90 -6.54 -16.28
N ASN A 113 -20.21 -7.51 -16.89
CA ASN A 113 -20.17 -8.84 -16.31
C ASN A 113 -18.84 -9.15 -15.58
N LEU A 114 -18.90 -9.29 -14.25
CA LEU A 114 -17.79 -9.69 -13.36
C LEU A 114 -17.25 -11.12 -13.62
N THR A 115 -17.77 -11.83 -14.62
CA THR A 115 -17.43 -13.22 -14.99
C THR A 115 -15.99 -13.51 -15.43
N GLN A 116 -15.11 -12.50 -15.51
CA GLN A 116 -13.69 -12.68 -15.84
C GLN A 116 -12.76 -12.36 -14.66
N VAL A 117 -13.09 -12.94 -13.51
CA VAL A 117 -12.22 -13.03 -12.33
C VAL A 117 -11.76 -14.48 -12.19
N ALA A 118 -10.45 -14.72 -12.05
CA ALA A 118 -9.92 -16.07 -11.81
C ALA A 118 -10.26 -16.55 -10.38
N ARG A 119 -10.03 -17.82 -10.07
CA ARG A 119 -10.09 -18.26 -8.68
C ARG A 119 -9.00 -17.53 -7.88
N SER A 120 -9.41 -16.85 -6.80
CA SER A 120 -8.53 -16.23 -5.81
C SER A 120 -7.34 -17.12 -5.44
N ALA A 121 -6.15 -16.53 -5.37
CA ALA A 121 -4.95 -17.21 -4.90
C ALA A 121 -4.78 -17.14 -3.38
N HIS A 122 -5.56 -16.29 -2.70
CA HIS A 122 -5.49 -16.11 -1.25
C HIS A 122 -5.84 -17.43 -0.54
N VAL A 123 -4.92 -17.89 0.30
CA VAL A 123 -5.10 -19.04 1.21
C VAL A 123 -5.69 -18.55 2.53
N ASP A 124 -5.26 -17.38 2.98
CA ASP A 124 -5.83 -16.62 4.06
C ASP A 124 -6.91 -15.68 3.51
N THR A 125 -8.18 -15.97 3.82
CA THR A 125 -9.34 -15.31 3.22
C THR A 125 -9.74 -14.00 3.90
N PHE A 126 -9.05 -13.58 4.97
CA PHE A 126 -9.42 -12.44 5.83
C PHE A 126 -9.88 -11.20 5.06
N THR A 127 -9.13 -10.78 4.04
CA THR A 127 -9.48 -9.57 3.27
C THR A 127 -10.75 -9.72 2.46
N ARG A 128 -11.01 -10.91 1.90
CA ARG A 128 -12.18 -11.20 1.07
C ARG A 128 -13.44 -11.38 1.94
N ASP A 129 -13.29 -11.98 3.11
CA ASP A 129 -14.39 -12.21 4.06
C ASP A 129 -14.83 -10.92 4.78
N ASN A 130 -13.94 -9.91 4.87
CA ASN A 130 -14.22 -8.59 5.44
C ASN A 130 -14.55 -7.50 4.39
N LEU A 131 -14.71 -7.83 3.11
CA LEU A 131 -15.29 -6.90 2.14
C LEU A 131 -16.78 -6.65 2.46
N PRO A 132 -17.35 -5.47 2.09
CA PRO A 132 -18.80 -5.28 2.15
C PRO A 132 -19.56 -6.37 1.36
N PRO A 133 -20.82 -6.65 1.68
CA PRO A 133 -21.64 -7.54 0.85
C PRO A 133 -21.68 -7.06 -0.62
N PRO A 134 -21.64 -7.94 -1.63
CA PRO A 134 -21.63 -7.54 -3.04
C PRO A 134 -22.81 -6.65 -3.48
N SER A 135 -23.94 -6.69 -2.76
CA SER A 135 -25.08 -5.78 -2.95
C SER A 135 -24.85 -4.33 -2.51
N GLN A 136 -23.70 -4.04 -1.88
CA GLN A 136 -23.23 -2.71 -1.49
C GLN A 136 -22.03 -2.23 -2.33
N TRP A 137 -21.54 -3.06 -3.27
CA TRP A 137 -20.43 -2.69 -4.14
C TRP A 137 -20.88 -1.70 -5.22
N PRO A 138 -19.99 -0.81 -5.71
CA PRO A 138 -20.27 0.00 -6.89
C PRO A 138 -20.36 -0.89 -8.15
N GLU A 139 -21.05 -0.41 -9.19
CA GLU A 139 -21.00 -1.05 -10.50
C GLU A 139 -19.63 -0.78 -11.16
N PHE A 140 -18.85 -1.83 -11.37
CA PHE A 140 -17.49 -1.73 -11.94
C PHE A 140 -17.53 -1.64 -13.47
N LEU A 141 -17.51 -0.42 -14.00
CA LEU A 141 -17.64 -0.12 -15.43
C LEU A 141 -16.30 -0.14 -16.19
N PHE A 142 -15.81 -1.33 -16.50
CA PHE A 142 -14.64 -1.53 -17.38
C PHE A 142 -15.00 -1.34 -18.87
N THR A 143 -15.35 -0.11 -19.27
CA THR A 143 -15.83 0.20 -20.65
C THR A 143 -14.73 0.61 -21.63
N LEU A 144 -13.53 0.95 -21.14
CA LEU A 144 -12.38 1.36 -21.98
C LEU A 144 -11.48 0.16 -22.33
N PRO A 145 -10.85 0.13 -23.51
CA PRO A 145 -9.87 -0.92 -23.89
C PRO A 145 -8.71 -1.06 -22.90
N GLU A 146 -8.25 0.04 -22.33
CA GLU A 146 -7.13 0.12 -21.37
C GLU A 146 -7.49 -0.46 -20.00
N LEU A 147 -8.78 -0.67 -19.72
CA LEU A 147 -9.33 -1.21 -18.48
C LEU A 147 -9.76 -2.68 -18.60
N GLN A 148 -9.43 -3.36 -19.71
CA GLN A 148 -9.70 -4.79 -19.90
C GLN A 148 -8.64 -5.65 -19.19
N TYR A 149 -8.68 -5.66 -17.85
CA TYR A 149 -7.73 -6.41 -17.03
C TYR A 149 -7.86 -7.94 -17.22
N PRO A 150 -6.74 -8.69 -17.19
CA PRO A 150 -6.79 -10.15 -17.30
C PRO A 150 -7.38 -10.79 -16.02
N PRO A 151 -8.06 -11.96 -16.11
CA PRO A 151 -8.71 -12.57 -14.94
C PRO A 151 -7.79 -12.93 -13.78
N ALA A 152 -6.52 -13.19 -14.09
CA ALA A 152 -5.45 -13.32 -13.11
C ALA A 152 -4.41 -12.22 -13.37
N LEU A 153 -4.11 -11.44 -12.33
CA LEU A 153 -3.27 -10.27 -12.38
C LEU A 153 -2.51 -10.14 -11.06
N ASN A 154 -1.18 -10.06 -11.15
CA ASN A 154 -0.33 -9.66 -10.02
C ASN A 154 0.32 -8.33 -10.39
N CYS A 155 -0.12 -7.24 -9.77
CA CYS A 155 0.21 -5.89 -10.23
C CYS A 155 1.71 -5.56 -10.21
N ALA A 156 2.51 -6.17 -9.33
CA ALA A 156 3.97 -6.03 -9.37
C ALA A 156 4.58 -6.54 -10.70
N THR A 157 3.94 -7.51 -11.36
CA THR A 157 4.35 -8.00 -12.70
C THR A 157 4.22 -6.90 -13.75
N GLU A 158 3.13 -6.14 -13.72
CA GLU A 158 2.85 -5.07 -14.69
C GLU A 158 3.63 -3.78 -14.39
N LEU A 159 3.79 -3.45 -13.11
CA LEU A 159 4.50 -2.26 -12.63
C LEU A 159 6.02 -2.36 -12.74
N LEU A 160 6.59 -3.58 -12.78
CA LEU A 160 8.04 -3.81 -12.72
C LEU A 160 8.53 -4.88 -13.69
N ASP A 161 8.07 -6.12 -13.55
CA ASP A 161 8.66 -7.26 -14.26
C ASP A 161 8.55 -7.11 -15.78
N ARG A 162 7.39 -6.65 -16.29
CA ARG A 162 7.16 -6.39 -17.71
C ARG A 162 8.10 -5.33 -18.27
N HIS A 163 8.47 -4.31 -17.49
CA HIS A 163 9.44 -3.30 -17.91
C HIS A 163 10.85 -3.89 -18.05
N VAL A 164 11.27 -4.76 -17.12
CA VAL A 164 12.57 -5.45 -17.23
C VAL A 164 12.58 -6.44 -18.40
N GLN A 165 11.51 -7.21 -18.57
CA GLN A 165 11.32 -8.16 -19.69
C GLN A 165 11.32 -7.45 -21.06
N ALA A 166 10.76 -6.24 -21.14
CA ALA A 166 10.80 -5.39 -22.35
C ALA A 166 12.19 -4.75 -22.61
N GLY A 167 13.24 -5.18 -21.90
CA GLY A 167 14.61 -4.67 -22.07
C GLY A 167 14.90 -3.36 -21.34
N ALA A 168 13.93 -2.76 -20.65
CA ALA A 168 14.09 -1.48 -19.96
C ALA A 168 14.78 -1.60 -18.58
N GLY A 169 15.29 -2.79 -18.23
CA GLY A 169 15.86 -3.10 -16.92
C GLY A 169 17.06 -2.26 -16.51
N ALA A 170 17.89 -1.81 -17.45
CA ALA A 170 19.05 -0.96 -17.17
C ALA A 170 18.70 0.53 -16.99
N ARG A 171 17.44 0.93 -17.14
CA ARG A 171 17.02 2.30 -16.83
C ARG A 171 17.07 2.53 -15.32
N ARG A 172 17.37 3.77 -14.94
CA ARG A 172 17.22 4.32 -13.58
C ARG A 172 15.77 4.13 -13.13
N CYS A 173 15.57 3.71 -11.88
CA CYS A 173 14.23 3.46 -11.33
C CYS A 173 14.02 4.27 -10.05
N LEU A 174 14.77 3.96 -8.98
CA LEU A 174 14.69 4.66 -7.69
C LEU A 174 15.95 5.51 -7.47
N LEU A 175 15.76 6.74 -7.03
CA LEU A 175 16.84 7.71 -6.76
C LEU A 175 16.68 8.31 -5.37
N THR A 176 17.76 8.36 -4.61
CA THR A 176 17.90 9.11 -3.35
C THR A 176 19.13 10.03 -3.43
N ASP A 177 19.41 10.80 -2.39
CA ASP A 177 20.63 11.61 -2.28
C ASP A 177 21.93 10.76 -2.20
N THR A 178 21.83 9.45 -1.95
CA THR A 178 22.96 8.54 -1.70
C THR A 178 22.96 7.27 -2.56
N GLU A 179 21.82 6.88 -3.13
CA GLU A 179 21.65 5.63 -3.87
C GLU A 179 20.87 5.82 -5.18
N GLU A 180 21.22 5.03 -6.19
CA GLU A 180 20.50 4.90 -7.46
C GLU A 180 20.32 3.41 -7.76
N TRP A 181 19.08 2.96 -7.94
CA TRP A 181 18.75 1.59 -8.34
C TRP A 181 18.08 1.59 -9.71
N SER A 182 18.52 0.68 -10.57
CA SER A 182 17.88 0.38 -11.85
C SER A 182 16.59 -0.46 -11.73
N TYR A 183 15.80 -0.56 -12.80
CA TYR A 183 14.60 -1.42 -12.82
C TYR A 183 14.94 -2.91 -12.58
N ALA A 184 16.05 -3.41 -13.14
CA ALA A 184 16.52 -4.78 -12.94
C ALA A 184 16.95 -5.04 -11.49
N GLU A 185 17.52 -4.03 -10.84
CA GLU A 185 17.89 -4.08 -9.42
C GLU A 185 16.70 -4.05 -8.47
N LEU A 186 15.70 -3.22 -8.74
CA LEU A 186 14.46 -3.22 -7.97
C LEU A 186 13.72 -4.56 -8.13
N LEU A 187 13.76 -5.17 -9.32
CA LEU A 187 13.25 -6.52 -9.55
C LEU A 187 14.02 -7.56 -8.73
N ALA A 188 15.35 -7.54 -8.75
CA ALA A 188 16.17 -8.45 -7.97
C ALA A 188 15.88 -8.34 -6.46
N ARG A 189 15.91 -7.12 -5.90
CA ARG A 189 15.68 -6.87 -4.47
C ARG A 189 14.24 -7.20 -4.04
N SER A 190 13.22 -6.85 -4.82
CA SER A 190 11.82 -7.20 -4.50
C SER A 190 11.54 -8.71 -4.61
N ASN A 191 12.13 -9.41 -5.58
CA ASN A 191 12.11 -10.87 -5.65
C ASN A 191 12.78 -11.52 -4.44
N GLN A 192 13.90 -10.95 -3.95
CA GLN A 192 14.60 -11.42 -2.76
C GLN A 192 13.78 -11.19 -1.48
N VAL A 193 13.12 -10.04 -1.32
CA VAL A 193 12.22 -9.77 -0.18
C VAL A 193 10.99 -10.67 -0.20
N ALA A 194 10.35 -10.88 -1.36
CA ALA A 194 9.26 -11.85 -1.52
C ALA A 194 9.67 -13.25 -1.04
N ARG A 195 10.92 -13.64 -1.33
CA ARG A 195 11.49 -14.93 -0.93
C ARG A 195 11.91 -14.99 0.54
N ALA A 196 12.37 -13.89 1.13
CA ALA A 196 12.63 -13.82 2.57
C ALA A 196 11.33 -13.94 3.39
N LEU A 197 10.25 -13.27 2.96
CA LEU A 197 8.94 -13.37 3.58
C LEU A 197 8.38 -14.80 3.55
N VAL A 198 8.48 -15.49 2.41
CA VAL A 198 8.01 -16.88 2.27
C VAL A 198 8.91 -17.87 3.05
N ASP A 199 10.23 -17.78 2.87
CA ASP A 199 11.16 -18.76 3.43
C ASP A 199 11.34 -18.64 4.96
N GLU A 200 11.36 -17.41 5.51
CA GLU A 200 11.71 -17.16 6.92
C GLU A 200 10.48 -16.87 7.80
N MET A 201 9.50 -16.09 7.31
CA MET A 201 8.28 -15.76 8.06
C MET A 201 7.09 -16.68 7.76
N GLY A 202 7.20 -17.56 6.76
CA GLY A 202 6.12 -18.46 6.35
C GLY A 202 4.96 -17.76 5.64
N LEU A 203 5.17 -16.60 5.01
CA LEU A 203 4.12 -15.83 4.33
C LEU A 203 3.38 -16.68 3.28
N VAL A 204 2.06 -16.76 3.41
CA VAL A 204 1.15 -17.32 2.41
C VAL A 204 0.24 -16.24 1.79
N PRO A 205 -0.29 -16.45 0.58
CA PRO A 205 -1.14 -15.47 -0.07
C PRO A 205 -2.37 -15.10 0.77
N GLY A 206 -2.69 -13.81 0.85
CA GLY A 206 -3.76 -13.24 1.67
C GLY A 206 -3.37 -12.82 3.10
N ASN A 207 -2.21 -13.25 3.62
CA ASN A 207 -1.68 -12.73 4.87
C ASN A 207 -1.39 -11.21 4.74
N ARG A 208 -1.64 -10.45 5.82
CA ARG A 208 -1.27 -9.04 5.92
C ARG A 208 0.19 -8.89 6.36
N VAL A 209 0.91 -7.98 5.70
CA VAL A 209 2.26 -7.54 6.09
C VAL A 209 2.24 -6.04 6.34
N LEU A 210 2.49 -5.62 7.58
CA LEU A 210 2.56 -4.21 7.95
C LEU A 210 3.88 -3.59 7.49
N LEU A 211 3.80 -2.47 6.78
CA LEU A 211 4.94 -1.75 6.25
C LEU A 211 5.10 -0.42 7.02
N ARG A 212 6.21 -0.27 7.75
CA ARG A 212 6.49 0.89 8.60
C ARG A 212 7.87 1.48 8.29
N GLY A 213 7.89 2.71 7.81
CA GLY A 213 9.15 3.42 7.57
C GLY A 213 8.95 4.72 6.80
N PRO A 214 10.02 5.51 6.63
CA PRO A 214 10.03 6.65 5.72
C PRO A 214 10.14 6.16 4.27
N ASN A 215 10.02 7.10 3.32
CA ASN A 215 10.30 6.84 1.91
C ASN A 215 11.75 6.33 1.76
N ASN A 216 11.91 5.03 1.56
CA ASN A 216 13.19 4.32 1.45
C ASN A 216 13.09 3.33 0.27
N PRO A 217 14.13 3.16 -0.60
CA PRO A 217 14.11 2.17 -1.68
C PRO A 217 13.77 0.75 -1.21
N TRP A 218 14.19 0.37 0.00
CA TRP A 218 13.83 -0.92 0.62
C TRP A 218 12.35 -1.03 0.99
N LEU A 219 11.67 0.07 1.32
CA LEU A 219 10.21 0.05 1.55
C LEU A 219 9.45 -0.21 0.24
N VAL A 220 9.93 0.38 -0.88
CA VAL A 220 9.38 0.14 -2.22
C VAL A 220 9.62 -1.31 -2.66
N ALA A 221 10.84 -1.85 -2.48
CA ALA A 221 11.14 -3.25 -2.74
C ALA A 221 10.32 -4.20 -1.84
N SER A 222 10.00 -3.79 -0.61
CA SER A 222 9.18 -4.56 0.33
C SER A 222 7.72 -4.59 -0.07
N TRP A 223 7.12 -3.45 -0.43
CA TRP A 223 5.76 -3.38 -0.97
C TRP A 223 5.59 -4.27 -2.21
N LEU A 224 6.54 -4.17 -3.16
CA LEU A 224 6.61 -5.07 -4.31
C LEU A 224 6.79 -6.54 -3.91
N GLY A 225 7.65 -6.82 -2.92
CA GLY A 225 7.93 -8.19 -2.45
C GLY A 225 6.71 -8.88 -1.82
N VAL A 226 5.97 -8.15 -0.98
CA VAL A 226 4.70 -8.62 -0.39
C VAL A 226 3.70 -8.98 -1.50
N ILE A 227 3.50 -8.07 -2.46
CA ILE A 227 2.56 -8.26 -3.58
C ILE A 227 3.00 -9.41 -4.49
N LYS A 228 4.30 -9.56 -4.77
CA LYS A 228 4.86 -10.69 -5.53
C LYS A 228 4.56 -12.03 -4.87
N ALA A 229 4.64 -12.10 -3.54
CA ALA A 229 4.26 -13.27 -2.76
C ALA A 229 2.74 -13.46 -2.59
N GLY A 230 1.90 -12.59 -3.16
CA GLY A 230 0.44 -12.63 -3.02
C GLY A 230 -0.06 -12.21 -1.63
N GLY A 231 0.80 -11.58 -0.82
CA GLY A 231 0.44 -11.00 0.46
C GLY A 231 -0.20 -9.61 0.30
N VAL A 232 -0.78 -9.12 1.39
CA VAL A 232 -1.51 -7.85 1.45
C VAL A 232 -0.66 -6.80 2.16
N ALA A 233 -0.27 -5.75 1.46
CA ALA A 233 0.51 -4.65 2.05
C ALA A 233 -0.38 -3.77 2.95
N VAL A 234 -0.01 -3.60 4.22
CA VAL A 234 -0.67 -2.68 5.15
C VAL A 234 0.26 -1.49 5.40
N ALA A 235 0.08 -0.42 4.64
CA ALA A 235 0.96 0.75 4.70
C ALA A 235 0.69 1.60 5.95
N THR A 236 1.74 2.04 6.65
CA THR A 236 1.63 2.83 7.88
C THR A 236 2.55 4.04 7.86
N MET A 237 2.12 5.15 8.47
CA MET A 237 2.99 6.31 8.66
C MET A 237 3.99 6.03 9.80
N PRO A 238 5.29 6.33 9.63
CA PRO A 238 6.31 6.05 10.64
C PRO A 238 6.17 6.91 11.91
N LEU A 239 5.32 7.95 11.88
CA LEU A 239 5.02 8.82 13.02
C LEU A 239 3.96 8.26 13.98
N LEU A 240 3.22 7.22 13.57
CA LEU A 240 2.25 6.54 14.43
C LEU A 240 2.97 5.87 15.61
N ARG A 241 2.36 5.93 16.80
CA ARG A 241 2.90 5.36 18.03
C ARG A 241 2.28 4.01 18.34
N GLN A 242 2.83 3.36 19.37
CA GLN A 242 2.36 2.08 19.90
C GLN A 242 0.82 1.92 19.84
N ARG A 243 0.06 2.87 20.39
CA ARG A 243 -1.42 2.77 20.48
C ARG A 243 -2.12 2.73 19.13
N GLU A 244 -1.66 3.52 18.17
CA GLU A 244 -2.23 3.50 16.81
C GLU A 244 -1.85 2.21 16.09
N LEU A 245 -0.62 1.71 16.30
CA LEU A 245 -0.16 0.43 15.75
C LEU A 245 -0.91 -0.76 16.33
N GLU A 246 -1.12 -0.83 17.66
CA GLU A 246 -1.96 -1.82 18.33
C GLU A 246 -3.36 -1.89 17.67
N THR A 247 -3.96 -0.71 17.45
CA THR A 247 -5.29 -0.57 16.82
C THR A 247 -5.30 -1.08 15.38
N MET A 248 -4.27 -0.79 14.59
CA MET A 248 -4.14 -1.26 13.20
C MET A 248 -3.86 -2.77 13.12
N ILE A 249 -3.05 -3.30 14.06
CA ILE A 249 -2.70 -4.73 14.14
C ILE A 249 -3.94 -5.55 14.54
N GLU A 250 -4.78 -5.10 15.48
CA GLU A 250 -6.05 -5.78 15.79
C GLU A 250 -7.01 -5.71 14.59
N ILE A 251 -7.27 -4.52 14.02
CA ILE A 251 -8.31 -4.34 13.00
C ILE A 251 -7.99 -5.09 11.69
N ALA A 252 -6.72 -5.18 11.29
CA ALA A 252 -6.31 -5.90 10.08
C ALA A 252 -5.76 -7.31 10.37
N GLU A 253 -5.89 -7.81 11.61
CA GLU A 253 -5.35 -9.08 12.10
C GLU A 253 -3.94 -9.38 11.55
N VAL A 254 -3.01 -8.44 11.76
CA VAL A 254 -1.67 -8.53 11.20
C VAL A 254 -0.80 -9.49 12.02
N GLY A 255 -0.14 -10.45 11.35
CA GLY A 255 0.80 -11.38 11.98
C GLY A 255 2.28 -11.07 11.77
N MET A 256 2.63 -10.18 10.83
CA MET A 256 4.01 -9.85 10.52
C MET A 256 4.20 -8.44 9.94
N ALA A 257 5.42 -7.90 10.06
CA ALA A 257 5.78 -6.57 9.58
C ALA A 257 7.19 -6.48 8.97
N ILE A 258 7.38 -5.50 8.10
CA ILE A 258 8.68 -4.98 7.68
C ILE A 258 8.79 -3.53 8.19
N CYS A 259 9.83 -3.25 8.98
CA CYS A 259 10.02 -1.99 9.69
C CYS A 259 11.40 -1.39 9.46
N ASP A 260 11.49 -0.09 9.16
CA ASP A 260 12.76 0.65 9.23
C ASP A 260 13.26 0.62 10.68
N HIS A 261 14.52 0.20 10.89
CA HIS A 261 15.09 -0.05 12.22
C HIS A 261 14.93 1.15 13.19
N ARG A 262 14.92 2.39 12.67
CA ARG A 262 14.78 3.62 13.46
C ARG A 262 13.40 3.79 14.10
N PHE A 263 12.40 3.05 13.62
CA PHE A 263 11.00 3.14 14.05
C PHE A 263 10.51 1.84 14.71
N HIS A 264 11.45 0.93 15.03
CA HIS A 264 11.19 -0.40 15.59
C HIS A 264 10.54 -0.37 16.98
N GLU A 265 10.98 0.50 17.89
CA GLU A 265 10.55 0.50 19.31
C GLU A 265 9.02 0.61 19.48
N ASP A 266 8.39 1.60 18.85
CA ASP A 266 6.92 1.79 18.84
C ASP A 266 6.17 0.54 18.31
N LEU A 267 6.74 -0.16 17.31
CA LEU A 267 6.13 -1.35 16.72
C LEU A 267 6.34 -2.59 17.58
N PHE A 268 7.54 -2.79 18.12
CA PHE A 268 7.87 -3.87 19.03
C PHE A 268 7.00 -3.83 20.29
N ASN A 269 6.76 -2.64 20.85
CA ASN A 269 5.88 -2.46 21.99
C ASN A 269 4.38 -2.66 21.67
N ALA A 270 3.98 -2.54 20.40
CA ALA A 270 2.63 -2.80 19.90
C ALA A 270 2.40 -4.25 19.42
N ALA A 271 3.46 -5.02 19.26
CA ALA A 271 3.43 -6.34 18.67
C ALA A 271 2.91 -7.41 19.66
N PRO A 272 1.87 -8.19 19.32
CA PRO A 272 1.42 -9.30 20.17
C PRO A 272 2.41 -10.47 20.15
N GLU A 273 2.25 -11.41 21.11
CA GLU A 273 3.06 -12.62 21.17
C GLU A 273 3.00 -13.41 19.85
N GLY A 274 4.18 -13.78 19.31
CA GLY A 274 4.30 -14.49 18.04
C GLY A 274 4.29 -13.61 16.78
N PHE A 275 4.09 -12.30 16.90
CA PHE A 275 4.18 -11.36 15.78
C PHE A 275 5.62 -11.24 15.26
N GLN A 276 5.81 -11.34 13.95
CA GLN A 276 7.14 -11.40 13.33
C GLN A 276 7.55 -10.04 12.75
N ILE A 277 8.76 -9.54 13.05
CA ILE A 277 9.25 -8.26 12.53
C ILE A 277 10.56 -8.47 11.78
N PHE A 278 10.61 -8.03 10.51
CA PHE A 278 11.84 -7.82 9.78
C PHE A 278 12.23 -6.35 9.91
N THR A 279 13.33 -6.06 10.61
CA THR A 279 13.97 -4.74 10.54
C THR A 279 14.68 -4.56 9.20
N TYR A 280 14.81 -3.32 8.71
CA TYR A 280 15.67 -3.01 7.57
C TYR A 280 16.55 -1.77 7.79
N GLY A 281 17.77 -1.85 7.25
CA GLY A 281 18.79 -0.79 7.27
C GLY A 281 19.61 -0.71 8.55
N GLY A 282 19.47 -1.66 9.48
CA GLY A 282 20.25 -1.77 10.71
C GLY A 282 21.56 -2.54 10.55
N GLU A 283 22.25 -2.77 11.67
CA GLU A 283 23.56 -3.45 11.71
C GLU A 283 23.50 -4.95 12.04
N GLU A 284 22.31 -5.51 12.29
CA GLU A 284 22.12 -6.92 12.68
C GLU A 284 22.16 -7.90 11.49
N GLU A 285 22.38 -9.20 11.75
CA GLU A 285 22.53 -10.23 10.70
C GLU A 285 21.22 -10.78 10.11
N ASP A 286 20.13 -10.61 10.85
CA ASP A 286 18.74 -10.91 10.50
C ASP A 286 17.99 -9.73 9.86
N ASP A 287 18.66 -8.57 9.73
CA ASP A 287 18.15 -7.43 8.97
C ASP A 287 17.78 -7.85 7.54
N LEU A 288 16.59 -7.43 7.10
CA LEU A 288 15.99 -7.81 5.82
C LEU A 288 16.92 -7.52 4.64
N THR A 289 17.75 -6.46 4.70
CA THR A 289 18.68 -6.15 3.61
C THR A 289 19.76 -7.23 3.44
N ARG A 290 20.24 -7.82 4.54
CA ARG A 290 21.21 -8.91 4.56
C ARG A 290 20.55 -10.25 4.26
N VAL A 291 19.37 -10.51 4.82
CA VAL A 291 18.59 -11.73 4.55
C VAL A 291 18.21 -11.80 3.07
N ALA A 292 17.66 -10.72 2.50
CA ALA A 292 17.33 -10.62 1.09
C ALA A 292 18.58 -10.79 0.19
N ALA A 293 19.71 -10.16 0.51
CA ALA A 293 20.94 -10.33 -0.25
C ALA A 293 21.45 -11.78 -0.30
N LYS A 294 21.11 -12.62 0.70
CA LYS A 294 21.41 -14.06 0.75
C LYS A 294 20.42 -14.91 -0.09
N LYS A 295 19.29 -14.35 -0.56
CA LYS A 295 18.28 -15.04 -1.39
C LYS A 295 18.57 -14.97 -2.89
N GLN A 296 18.00 -15.89 -3.66
CA GLN A 296 18.06 -15.87 -5.13
C GLN A 296 17.26 -14.68 -5.71
N PRO A 297 17.78 -13.92 -6.70
CA PRO A 297 17.10 -12.78 -7.32
C PRO A 297 15.96 -13.17 -8.29
N ALA A 298 15.72 -14.47 -8.49
CA ALA A 298 14.59 -15.00 -9.23
C ALA A 298 13.49 -15.46 -8.26
N PHE A 299 12.29 -14.91 -8.44
CA PHE A 299 11.06 -15.31 -7.78
C PHE A 299 9.96 -15.48 -8.84
N LYS A 300 9.00 -16.38 -8.60
CA LYS A 300 7.81 -16.53 -9.46
C LYS A 300 6.63 -15.89 -8.74
N ASN A 301 6.18 -14.74 -9.23
CA ASN A 301 5.05 -14.02 -8.65
C ASN A 301 3.81 -14.93 -8.54
N VAL A 302 3.08 -14.81 -7.44
CA VAL A 302 1.84 -15.56 -7.20
C VAL A 302 0.78 -15.11 -8.19
N THR A 303 0.09 -16.07 -8.81
CA THR A 303 -0.95 -15.85 -9.82
C THR A 303 -2.28 -15.51 -9.15
N THR A 304 -2.34 -14.33 -8.52
CA THR A 304 -3.53 -13.72 -7.91
C THR A 304 -4.64 -13.48 -8.93
N ALA A 305 -5.89 -13.52 -8.47
CA ALA A 305 -7.05 -13.09 -9.26
C ALA A 305 -7.05 -11.56 -9.43
N GLY A 306 -7.74 -11.06 -10.47
CA GLY A 306 -7.87 -9.62 -10.72
C GLY A 306 -8.61 -8.82 -9.64
N ASP A 307 -9.28 -9.50 -8.69
CA ASP A 307 -9.97 -8.91 -7.55
C ASP A 307 -9.32 -9.24 -6.18
N ASP A 308 -8.16 -9.91 -6.17
CA ASP A 308 -7.45 -10.23 -4.92
C ASP A 308 -6.86 -8.94 -4.30
N VAL A 309 -7.22 -8.68 -3.04
CA VAL A 309 -6.88 -7.44 -2.32
C VAL A 309 -5.38 -7.40 -2.02
N CYS A 310 -4.62 -6.64 -2.81
CA CYS A 310 -3.16 -6.50 -2.65
C CYS A 310 -2.72 -5.47 -1.58
N MET A 311 -3.61 -4.62 -1.09
CA MET A 311 -3.29 -3.55 -0.12
C MET A 311 -4.47 -3.23 0.80
N LEU A 312 -4.19 -2.91 2.06
CA LEU A 312 -5.10 -2.21 2.97
C LEU A 312 -4.48 -0.87 3.36
N ALA A 313 -5.28 0.20 3.27
CA ALA A 313 -4.91 1.54 3.72
C ALA A 313 -5.93 2.01 4.76
N PHE A 314 -5.46 2.32 5.97
CA PHE A 314 -6.30 2.92 7.00
C PHE A 314 -6.49 4.41 6.70
N THR A 315 -7.73 4.90 6.77
CA THR A 315 -8.01 6.33 6.70
C THR A 315 -7.75 6.99 8.06
N SER A 316 -7.62 8.31 8.09
CA SER A 316 -7.45 9.14 9.31
C SER A 316 -8.71 9.21 10.21
N GLY A 317 -9.57 8.18 10.17
CA GLY A 317 -10.86 8.15 10.84
C GLY A 317 -10.77 8.31 12.35
N THR A 318 -11.35 9.40 12.87
CA THR A 318 -11.49 9.62 14.31
C THR A 318 -12.52 8.65 14.90
N THR A 319 -12.02 7.74 15.75
CA THR A 319 -12.72 6.67 16.51
C THR A 319 -14.14 6.97 16.97
#